data_AF-A0A2E6F475-F1
#
_entry.id   AF-A0A2E6F475-F1
#
_cell.length_a   1.000
_cell.length_b   1.000
_cell.length_c   1.000
_cell.angle_alpha   90.00
_cell.angle_beta   90.00
_cell.angle_gamma   90.00
#
_symmetry.space_group_name_H-M   'P 1'
#
loop_
_entity.id
_entity.type
_entity.pdbx_description
1 polymer ?
#
loop_
_entity_poly.entity_id
_entity_poly.type
_entity_poly.pdbx_seq_one_letter_code
_entity_poly.pdbx_strand_id
1 'polypeptide(L)' 'MAQKSVEYKCVVCGSFESFHPEAPSMHCKKCGARIFVKPRRTSHKELDAI' A
#
# COMPACT_ATOMS: atom_id res chain seq x y z
N MET A 1 -13.93 9.29 13.70
CA MET A 1 -12.62 8.62 13.51
C MET A 1 -12.57 8.06 12.09
N ALA A 2 -12.22 8.88 11.10
CA ALA A 2 -12.18 8.40 9.71
C ALA A 2 -10.97 7.46 9.53
N GLN A 3 -11.20 6.15 9.54
CA GLN A 3 -10.16 5.19 9.16
C GLN A 3 -9.87 5.40 7.67
N LYS A 4 -8.83 6.19 7.39
CA LYS A 4 -8.35 6.45 6.03
C LYS A 4 -7.72 5.16 5.54
N SER A 5 -8.48 4.37 4.77
CA SER A 5 -7.99 3.17 4.11
C SER A 5 -6.68 3.51 3.38
N VAL A 6 -5.63 2.73 3.65
CA VAL A 6 -4.31 2.96 3.05
C VAL A 6 -4.20 2.05 1.85
N GLU A 7 -3.93 2.60 0.68
CA GLU A 7 -3.70 1.79 -0.52
C GLU A 7 -2.30 1.18 -0.49
N TYR A 8 -2.22 -0.11 -0.82
CA TYR A 8 -0.99 -0.88 -0.95
C TYR A 8 -0.91 -1.49 -2.34
N LYS A 9 0.29 -1.52 -2.90
CA LYS A 9 0.56 -2.10 -4.22
C LYS A 9 1.07 -3.53 -4.09
N CYS A 10 0.47 -4.46 -4.80
CA CYS A 10 0.96 -5.83 -4.91
C CYS A 10 2.30 -5.86 -5.63
N VAL A 11 3.29 -6.56 -5.06
CA VAL A 11 4.64 -6.67 -5.65
C VAL A 11 4.65 -7.51 -6.93
N VAL A 12 3.72 -8.47 -7.05
CA VAL A 12 3.70 -9.42 -8.17
C VAL A 12 3.00 -8.84 -9.39
N CYS A 13 1.75 -8.39 -9.26
CA CYS A 13 0.94 -7.93 -10.40
C CYS A 13 0.75 -6.41 -10.48
N GLY A 14 1.21 -5.66 -9.47
CA GLY A 14 1.09 -4.21 -9.42
C GLY A 14 -0.30 -3.66 -9.10
N SER A 15 -1.30 -4.52 -8.85
CA SER A 15 -2.64 -4.08 -8.43
C SER A 15 -2.62 -3.38 -7.08
N PHE A 16 -3.46 -2.36 -6.93
CA PHE A 16 -3.67 -1.67 -5.66
C PHE A 16 -4.82 -2.31 -4.89
N GLU A 17 -4.62 -2.47 -3.58
CA GLU A 17 -5.62 -3.00 -2.65
C GLU A 17 -5.67 -2.10 -1.42
N SER A 18 -6.88 -1.93 -0.87
CA SER A 18 -7.11 -1.11 0.31
C SER A 18 -6.86 -1.91 1.59
N PHE A 19 -5.87 -1.51 2.37
CA PHE A 19 -5.59 -2.10 3.68
C PHE A 19 -6.58 -1.60 4.75
N HIS A 20 -7.11 -2.55 5.50
CA HIS A 20 -8.03 -2.32 6.62
C HIS A 20 -7.36 -2.88 7.88
N PRO A 21 -7.06 -2.05 8.91
CA PRO A 21 -6.35 -2.51 10.11
C PRO A 21 -7.06 -3.63 10.87
N GLU A 22 -8.38 -3.69 10.77
CA GLU A 22 -9.24 -4.68 11.43
C GLU A 22 -9.29 -6.02 10.67
N ALA A 23 -8.82 -6.06 9.43
CA ALA A 23 -8.81 -7.28 8.64
C ALA A 23 -7.61 -8.17 9.03
N PRO A 24 -7.82 -9.48 9.28
CA PRO A 24 -6.77 -10.37 9.77
C PRO A 24 -5.70 -10.68 8.72
N SER A 25 -6.03 -10.56 7.44
CA SER A 25 -5.08 -10.80 6.35
C SER A 25 -5.47 -10.03 5.09
N MET A 26 -4.48 -9.76 4.25
CA MET A 26 -4.64 -9.13 2.95
C MET A 26 -4.05 -10.03 1.86
N HIS A 27 -4.81 -10.29 0.80
CA HIS A 27 -4.38 -11.04 -0.37
C HIS A 27 -4.79 -10.28 -1.63
N CYS A 28 -3.99 -10.37 -2.69
CA CYS A 28 -4.27 -9.66 -3.92
C CYS A 28 -5.41 -10.34 -4.66
N LYS A 29 -6.50 -9.62 -4.96
CA LYS A 29 -7.67 -10.20 -5.64
C LYS A 29 -7.38 -10.63 -7.08
N LYS A 30 -6.29 -10.13 -7.68
CA LYS A 30 -5.90 -10.43 -9.07
C LYS A 30 -4.98 -11.64 -9.20
N CYS A 31 -4.04 -11.84 -8.28
CA CYS A 31 -3.01 -12.88 -8.39
C CYS A 31 -2.84 -13.77 -7.15
N GLY A 32 -3.55 -13.51 -6.05
CA GLY A 32 -3.47 -14.27 -4.81
C GLY A 32 -2.21 -14.00 -3.96
N ALA A 33 -1.26 -13.21 -4.44
CA ALA A 33 -0.05 -12.86 -3.69
C ALA A 33 -0.37 -12.09 -2.39
N ARG A 34 0.51 -12.25 -1.38
CA ARG A 34 0.35 -11.66 -0.04
C ARG A 34 1.41 -10.62 0.33
N ILE A 35 2.29 -10.28 -0.62
CA ILE A 35 3.36 -9.30 -0.40
C ILE A 35 2.97 -7.99 -1.08
N PHE A 36 3.03 -6.92 -0.30
CA PHE A 36 2.58 -5.60 -0.71
C PHE A 36 3.55 -4.52 -0.25
N VAL A 37 3.57 -3.41 -0.98
CA VAL A 37 4.41 -2.23 -0.68
C VAL A 37 3.57 -0.97 -0.63
N LYS A 38 3.94 -0.06 0.26
CA LYS A 38 3.29 1.24 0.37
C LYS A 38 3.73 2.14 -0.79
N PRO A 39 2.81 2.79 -1.51
CA PRO A 39 3.18 3.70 -2.59
C PRO A 39 3.94 4.92 -2.06
N ARG A 40 4.78 5.49 -2.93
CA ARG A 40 5.52 6.71 -2.62
C ARG A 40 4.53 7.83 -2.29
N ARG A 41 4.85 8.65 -1.30
CA ARG A 41 4.06 9.86 -1.01
C ARG A 41 4.07 10.77 -2.24
N THR A 42 2.94 11.39 -2.54
CA THR A 42 2.82 12.42 -3.58
C THR A 42 3.38 13.78 -3.15
N SER A 43 3.65 13.96 -1.86
CA SER A 43 4.23 15.19 -1.33
C SER A 43 5.69 15.35 -1.74
N HIS A 44 6.10 16.61 -1.94
CA HIS A 44 7.51 16.97 -2.11
C HIS A 44 8.32 16.54 -0.89
N LYS A 45 9.54 16.05 -1.12
CA LYS A 45 10.50 15.70 -0.08
C LYS A 45 11.75 16.55 -0.29
N GLU A 46 12.05 17.42 0.67
CA GLU A 46 13.31 18.17 0.70
C GLU A 46 14.40 17.30 1.36
N LEU A 47 15.61 17.41 0.83
CA LEU A 47 16.80 16.68 1.27
C LEU A 47 17.96 17.66 1.27
N ASP A 48 18.70 17.72 2.37
CA ASP A 48 19.95 18.47 2.44
C ASP A 48 21.01 17.78 1.57
N ALA A 49 21.75 18.56 0.78
CA ALA A 49 22.90 18.06 0.06
C ALA A 49 24.08 17.92 1.03
N ILE A 50 24.71 16.74 1.03
CA ILE A 50 25.96 16.45 1.77
C ILE A 50 27.13 16.86 0.90
#